data_AF-A0A832ZVP7-F1
#
_entry.id   AF-A0A832ZVP7-F1
#
_cell.length_a   1.000
_cell.length_b   1.000
_cell.length_c   1.000
_cell.angle_alpha   90.00
_cell.angle_beta   90.00
_cell.angle_gamma   90.00
#
_symmetry.space_group_name_H-M   'P 1'
#
loop_
_entity.id
_entity.type
_entity.pdbx_description
1 polymer ?
#
loop_
_entity_poly.entity_id
_entity_poly.type
_entity_poly.pdbx_seq_one_letter_code
_entity_poly.pdbx_strand_id
1 'polypeptide(L)'
;MIQVINPLKLLQIPNVPNILGPLIFAILAFLLIFAGKTVVKAVIFIVTGFIASGFAIMLTQLYGINLPLTVILVLAMFIIGGLVGLFLLPLGIGLSLGVIGYSIASTLQSSFIIALLIGMIMFVLGVTLAEKIIIALSAVLGAFILITAAIELGIPLPISILGAIILAAIGIVIQIREGRG
;
A
#
# COMPACT_ATOMS: atom_id res chain seq x y z
N MET A 1 -9.04 -33.22 -55.92
CA MET A 1 -8.42 -31.98 -55.43
C MET A 1 -8.32 -32.12 -53.91
N ILE A 2 -7.18 -32.57 -53.38
CA ILE A 2 -7.01 -32.90 -51.95
C ILE A 2 -6.42 -31.66 -51.29
N GLN A 3 -7.15 -31.05 -50.35
CA GLN A 3 -6.61 -29.95 -49.54
C GLN A 3 -5.56 -30.53 -48.58
N VAL A 4 -4.30 -30.23 -48.86
CA VAL A 4 -3.19 -30.53 -47.96
C VAL A 4 -3.34 -29.65 -46.72
N ILE A 5 -3.84 -30.22 -45.64
CA ILE A 5 -3.93 -29.55 -44.34
C ILE A 5 -2.50 -29.37 -43.84
N ASN A 6 -2.05 -28.12 -43.80
CA ASN A 6 -0.70 -27.77 -43.42
C ASN A 6 -0.47 -28.15 -41.94
N PRO A 7 0.39 -29.14 -41.60
CA PRO A 7 0.52 -29.63 -40.23
C PRO A 7 1.06 -28.57 -39.25
N LEU A 8 1.65 -27.49 -39.78
CA LEU A 8 2.08 -26.31 -39.02
C LEU A 8 0.91 -25.53 -38.39
N LYS A 9 -0.32 -25.62 -38.91
CA LYS A 9 -1.50 -25.03 -38.25
C LYS A 9 -1.96 -25.82 -37.02
N LEU A 10 -1.63 -27.10 -36.91
CA LEU A 10 -1.97 -27.95 -35.76
C LEU A 10 -1.00 -27.77 -34.58
N LEU A 11 0.16 -27.14 -34.80
CA LEU A 11 1.15 -26.79 -33.77
C LEU A 11 1.00 -25.36 -33.23
N GLN A 12 0.01 -24.60 -33.68
CA GLN A 12 -0.44 -23.41 -32.96
C GLN A 12 -1.17 -23.88 -31.70
N ILE A 13 -0.41 -24.32 -30.70
CA ILE A 13 -0.91 -24.50 -29.35
C ILE A 13 -1.56 -23.16 -29.00
N PRO A 14 -2.88 -23.11 -28.76
CA PRO A 14 -3.52 -21.86 -28.37
C PRO A 14 -2.75 -21.33 -27.17
N ASN A 15 -2.29 -20.09 -27.29
CA ASN A 15 -1.55 -19.37 -26.26
C ASN A 15 -2.29 -19.59 -24.94
N VAL A 16 -1.80 -20.49 -24.09
CA VAL A 16 -2.51 -20.85 -22.86
C VAL A 16 -2.57 -19.55 -22.07
N PRO A 17 -3.78 -19.01 -21.79
CA PRO A 17 -3.87 -17.76 -21.06
C PRO A 17 -3.10 -17.94 -19.75
N ASN A 18 -2.13 -17.07 -19.49
CA ASN A 18 -1.27 -17.16 -18.33
C ASN A 18 -2.06 -16.75 -17.08
N ILE A 19 -2.91 -17.68 -16.59
CA ILE A 19 -3.86 -17.48 -15.49
C ILE A 19 -3.14 -17.21 -14.16
N LEU A 20 -1.86 -17.56 -14.06
CA LEU A 20 -1.07 -17.38 -12.84
C LEU A 20 -0.94 -15.91 -12.42
N GLY A 21 -0.73 -15.00 -13.37
CA GLY A 21 -0.60 -13.56 -13.09
C GLY A 21 -1.87 -12.98 -12.42
N PRO A 22 -3.04 -13.08 -13.08
CA PRO A 22 -4.31 -12.62 -12.51
C PRO A 22 -4.63 -13.27 -11.17
N LEU A 23 -4.27 -14.55 -10.98
CA LEU A 23 -4.53 -15.26 -9.73
C LEU A 23 -3.68 -14.71 -8.57
N ILE A 24 -2.40 -14.40 -8.82
CA ILE A 24 -1.52 -13.74 -7.84
C ILE A 24 -2.07 -12.36 -7.49
N PHE A 25 -2.50 -11.57 -8.49
CA PHE A 25 -3.10 -10.26 -8.24
C PHE A 25 -4.41 -10.35 -7.45
N ALA A 26 -5.24 -11.36 -7.70
CA ALA A 26 -6.44 -11.59 -6.91
C ALA A 26 -6.11 -11.91 -5.44
N ILE A 27 -5.12 -12.76 -5.18
CA ILE A 27 -4.67 -13.08 -3.82
C ILE A 27 -4.16 -11.81 -3.11
N LEU A 28 -3.31 -11.02 -3.79
CA LEU A 28 -2.81 -9.76 -3.26
C LEU A 28 -3.95 -8.77 -2.98
N ALA A 29 -4.94 -8.69 -3.87
CA ALA A 29 -6.12 -7.86 -3.69
C ALA A 29 -6.91 -8.25 -2.45
N PHE A 30 -7.19 -9.54 -2.27
CA PHE A 30 -7.87 -10.03 -1.06
C PHE A 30 -7.07 -9.73 0.20
N LEU A 31 -5.76 -9.91 0.14
CA LEU A 31 -4.86 -9.62 1.25
C LEU A 31 -4.86 -8.13 1.61
N LEU A 32 -4.91 -7.22 0.62
CA LEU A 32 -5.09 -5.78 0.87
C LEU A 32 -6.50 -5.45 1.42
N ILE A 33 -7.55 -6.08 0.90
CA ILE A 33 -8.94 -5.83 1.30
C ILE A 33 -9.20 -6.26 2.75
N PHE A 34 -8.61 -7.37 3.20
CA PHE A 34 -8.87 -7.92 4.53
C PHE A 34 -7.76 -7.69 5.55
N ALA A 35 -6.51 -7.58 5.13
CA ALA A 35 -5.36 -7.41 6.03
C ALA A 35 -4.57 -6.12 5.75
N GLY A 36 -5.16 -5.17 5.02
CA GLY A 36 -4.49 -3.97 4.51
C GLY A 36 -3.75 -3.16 5.57
N LYS A 37 -4.36 -2.92 6.75
CA LYS A 37 -3.70 -2.25 7.88
C LYS A 37 -2.40 -2.94 8.30
N THR A 38 -2.42 -4.27 8.45
CA THR A 38 -1.27 -5.07 8.88
C THR A 38 -0.17 -5.04 7.82
N VAL A 39 -0.56 -5.13 6.54
CA VAL A 39 0.36 -5.05 5.40
C VAL A 39 1.05 -3.70 5.35
N VAL A 40 0.30 -2.60 5.44
CA VAL A 40 0.85 -1.24 5.41
C VAL A 40 1.83 -1.03 6.57
N LYS A 41 1.50 -1.50 7.78
CA LYS A 41 2.42 -1.46 8.91
C LYS A 41 3.69 -2.27 8.64
N ALA A 42 3.57 -3.50 8.14
CA ALA A 42 4.72 -4.35 7.83
C ALA A 42 5.63 -3.71 6.76
N VAL A 43 5.05 -3.16 5.69
CA VAL A 43 5.79 -2.45 4.64
C VAL A 43 6.51 -1.24 5.22
N ILE A 44 5.83 -0.42 6.03
CA ILE A 44 6.46 0.76 6.65
C ILE A 44 7.59 0.35 7.59
N PHE A 45 7.40 -0.69 8.41
CA PHE A 45 8.44 -1.23 9.28
C PHE A 45 9.68 -1.65 8.47
N ILE A 46 9.47 -2.39 7.37
CA ILE A 46 10.55 -2.86 6.50
C ILE A 46 11.28 -1.68 5.85
N VAL A 47 10.54 -0.75 5.24
CA VAL A 47 11.11 0.40 4.52
C VAL A 47 11.91 1.31 5.47
N THR A 48 11.33 1.67 6.62
CA THR A 48 11.98 2.55 7.60
C THR A 48 13.13 1.85 8.32
N GLY A 49 13.01 0.55 8.58
CA GLY A 49 14.10 -0.27 9.09
C GLY A 49 15.29 -0.29 8.13
N PHE A 50 15.05 -0.48 6.82
CA PHE A 50 16.11 -0.42 5.82
C PHE A 50 16.78 0.95 5.77
N ILE A 51 16.00 2.04 5.81
CA ILE A 51 16.55 3.41 5.83
C ILE A 51 17.47 3.60 7.06
N ALA A 52 17.01 3.25 8.25
CA ALA A 52 17.80 3.38 9.48
C ALA A 52 19.05 2.48 9.49
N SER A 53 18.93 1.27 8.93
CA SER A 53 20.07 0.36 8.76
C SER A 53 21.12 0.93 7.80
N GLY A 54 20.70 1.63 6.74
CA GLY A 54 21.60 2.34 5.82
C GLY A 54 22.35 3.48 6.50
N PHE A 55 21.67 4.24 7.36
CA PHE A 55 22.33 5.25 8.23
C PHE A 55 23.35 4.61 9.17
N ALA A 56 23.04 3.45 9.74
CA ALA A 56 23.96 2.72 10.62
C ALA A 56 25.25 2.31 9.90
N ILE A 57 25.14 1.83 8.65
CA ILE A 57 26.30 1.51 7.81
C ILE A 57 27.14 2.77 7.58
N MET A 58 26.52 3.88 7.18
CA MET A 58 27.22 5.15 6.94
C MET A 58 27.97 5.63 8.20
N LEU A 59 27.34 5.53 9.37
CA LEU A 59 27.96 5.85 10.66
C LEU A 59 29.17 4.95 10.95
N THR A 60 29.04 3.63 10.76
CA THR A 60 30.15 2.70 11.04
C THR A 60 31.35 2.91 10.13
N GLN A 61 31.13 3.31 8.88
CA GLN A 61 32.20 3.68 7.95
C GLN A 61 32.89 4.98 8.36
N LEU A 62 32.12 5.98 8.80
CA LEU A 62 32.67 7.27 9.22
C LEU A 62 33.56 7.15 10.47
N TYR A 63 33.19 6.27 11.40
CA TYR A 63 33.89 6.08 12.68
C TYR A 63 34.88 4.90 12.70
N GLY A 64 35.08 4.22 11.57
CA GLY A 64 36.03 3.11 11.45
C GLY A 64 35.71 1.91 12.36
N ILE A 65 34.42 1.63 12.57
CA ILE A 65 33.95 0.58 13.48
C ILE A 65 34.21 -0.81 12.88
N ASN A 66 34.70 -1.75 13.70
CA ASN A 66 35.01 -3.13 13.29
C ASN A 66 33.77 -3.89 12.78
N LEU A 67 34.00 -4.75 11.78
CA LEU A 67 33.00 -5.59 11.09
C LEU A 67 31.95 -6.29 11.98
N PRO A 68 32.31 -7.02 13.07
CA PRO A 68 31.31 -7.71 13.89
C PRO A 68 30.37 -6.74 14.63
N LEU A 69 30.87 -5.57 15.03
CA LEU A 69 30.06 -4.57 15.74
C LEU A 69 29.14 -3.83 14.75
N THR A 70 29.57 -3.66 13.51
CA THR A 70 28.75 -3.12 12.41
C THR A 70 27.50 -3.97 12.17
N VAL A 71 27.62 -5.30 12.13
CA VAL A 71 26.45 -6.18 11.91
C VAL A 71 25.41 -6.02 13.03
N ILE A 72 25.86 -5.99 14.28
CA ILE A 72 24.97 -5.81 15.45
C ILE A 72 24.29 -4.45 15.38
N LEU A 73 25.04 -3.39 15.07
CA LEU A 73 24.49 -2.03 14.96
C LEU A 73 23.45 -1.91 13.85
N VAL A 74 23.72 -2.51 12.69
CA VAL A 74 22.80 -2.51 11.54
C VAL A 74 21.50 -3.22 11.86
N LEU A 75 21.55 -4.39 12.51
CA LEU A 75 20.35 -5.11 12.94
C LEU A 75 19.57 -4.35 14.01
N ALA A 76 20.28 -3.79 15.00
CA ALA A 76 19.65 -2.97 16.04
C ALA A 76 18.95 -1.75 15.44
N MET A 77 19.61 -1.03 14.53
CA MET A 77 19.04 0.14 13.87
C MET A 77 17.93 -0.22 12.90
N PHE A 78 17.95 -1.40 12.26
CA PHE A 78 16.82 -1.88 11.47
C PHE A 78 15.56 -2.04 12.34
N ILE A 79 15.69 -2.68 13.50
CA ILE A 79 14.57 -2.90 14.42
C ILE A 79 14.08 -1.56 14.99
N ILE A 80 15.00 -0.73 15.49
CA ILE A 80 14.67 0.58 16.06
C ILE A 80 14.02 1.47 14.99
N GLY A 81 14.61 1.56 13.81
CA GLY A 81 14.09 2.34 12.69
C GLY A 81 12.71 1.87 12.24
N GLY A 82 12.52 0.55 12.15
CA GLY A 82 11.22 -0.04 11.83
C GLY A 82 10.14 0.32 12.86
N LEU A 83 10.46 0.20 14.16
CA LEU A 83 9.55 0.59 15.24
C LEU A 83 9.24 2.09 15.21
N VAL A 84 10.26 2.95 15.05
CA VAL A 84 10.09 4.39 14.92
C VAL A 84 9.19 4.72 13.72
N GLY A 85 9.37 4.05 12.58
CA GLY A 85 8.52 4.21 11.41
C GLY A 85 7.05 3.91 11.69
N LEU A 86 6.77 2.86 12.45
CA LEU A 86 5.40 2.53 12.87
C LEU A 86 4.78 3.61 13.77
N PHE A 87 5.56 4.21 14.67
CA PHE A 87 5.10 5.30 15.53
C PHE A 87 4.89 6.61 14.75
N LEU A 88 5.69 6.86 13.71
CA LEU A 88 5.60 8.06 12.87
C LEU A 88 4.49 7.97 11.81
N LEU A 89 3.96 6.79 11.55
CA LEU A 89 2.95 6.56 10.52
C LEU A 89 1.69 7.46 10.68
N PRO A 90 1.08 7.61 11.88
CA PRO A 90 -0.06 8.53 12.05
C PRO A 90 0.33 9.99 11.82
N LEU A 91 1.55 10.39 12.21
CA LEU A 91 2.08 11.73 11.97
C LEU A 91 2.28 12.00 10.48
N GLY A 92 2.79 11.03 9.72
CA GLY A 92 2.94 11.14 8.27
C GLY A 92 1.61 11.36 7.55
N ILE A 93 0.57 10.61 7.93
CA ILE A 93 -0.79 10.79 7.39
C ILE A 93 -1.37 12.14 7.80
N GLY A 94 -1.22 12.52 9.07
CA GLY A 94 -1.60 13.83 9.58
C GLY A 94 -0.97 14.96 8.78
N LEU A 95 0.36 14.94 8.62
CA LEU A 95 1.10 15.95 7.85
C LEU A 95 0.62 16.01 6.40
N SER A 96 0.43 14.86 5.76
CA SER A 96 -0.07 14.80 4.38
C SER A 96 -1.43 15.47 4.25
N LEU A 97 -2.38 15.15 5.13
CA LEU A 97 -3.71 15.76 5.15
C LEU A 97 -3.68 17.24 5.52
N GLY A 98 -2.82 17.65 6.45
CA GLY A 98 -2.66 19.05 6.83
C GLY A 98 -2.14 19.90 5.67
N VAL A 99 -1.13 19.40 4.94
CA VAL A 99 -0.60 20.06 3.74
C VAL A 99 -1.68 20.13 2.65
N ILE A 100 -2.40 19.04 2.39
CA ILE A 100 -3.51 19.04 1.42
C ILE A 100 -4.58 20.07 1.81
N GLY A 101 -4.99 20.11 3.08
CA GLY A 101 -5.97 21.06 3.60
C GLY A 101 -5.53 22.50 3.44
N TYR A 102 -4.28 22.81 3.79
CA TYR A 102 -3.67 24.11 3.58
C TYR A 102 -3.66 24.49 2.09
N SER A 103 -3.20 23.59 1.23
CA SER A 103 -3.11 23.83 -0.22
C SER A 103 -4.48 24.13 -0.81
N ILE A 104 -5.51 23.35 -0.50
CA ILE A 104 -6.88 23.59 -0.97
C ILE A 104 -7.38 24.97 -0.53
N ALA A 105 -7.22 25.31 0.75
CA ALA A 105 -7.66 26.61 1.27
C ALA A 105 -6.92 27.79 0.63
N SER A 106 -5.61 27.62 0.38
CA SER A 106 -4.79 28.63 -0.30
C SER A 106 -5.21 28.84 -1.76
N THR A 107 -5.59 27.77 -2.48
CA THR A 107 -6.08 27.86 -3.87
C THR A 107 -7.41 28.60 -3.95
N LEU A 108 -8.25 28.51 -2.91
CA LEU A 108 -9.51 29.24 -2.81
C LEU A 108 -9.34 30.73 -2.42
N GLN A 109 -8.11 31.26 -2.49
CA GLN A 109 -7.77 32.65 -2.15
C GLN A 109 -8.12 33.03 -0.71
N SER A 110 -8.14 32.06 0.21
CA SER A 110 -8.29 32.34 1.63
C SER A 110 -7.06 33.09 2.16
N SER A 111 -7.23 33.91 3.20
CA SER A 111 -6.09 34.53 3.88
C SER A 111 -5.13 33.46 4.41
N PHE A 112 -3.84 33.79 4.47
CA PHE A 112 -2.80 32.86 4.95
C PHE A 112 -3.15 32.23 6.31
N ILE A 113 -3.69 33.05 7.23
CA ILE A 113 -4.09 32.61 8.57
C ILE A 113 -5.22 31.58 8.50
N ILE A 114 -6.23 31.82 7.66
CA ILE A 114 -7.37 30.88 7.49
C ILE A 114 -6.88 29.57 6.87
N ALA A 115 -6.02 29.64 5.85
CA ALA A 115 -5.46 28.45 5.23
C ALA A 115 -4.63 27.62 6.21
N LEU A 116 -3.81 28.27 7.04
CA LEU A 116 -3.02 27.61 8.08
C LEU A 116 -3.92 26.92 9.11
N LEU A 117 -4.98 27.58 9.58
CA LEU A 117 -5.94 26.99 10.53
C LEU A 117 -6.63 25.77 9.94
N ILE A 118 -7.06 25.82 8.68
CA ILE A 118 -7.65 24.66 7.98
C ILE A 118 -6.64 23.53 7.89
N GLY A 119 -5.38 23.82 7.55
CA GLY A 119 -4.31 22.84 7.53
C GLY A 119 -4.06 22.19 8.90
N MET A 120 -4.06 22.98 9.98
CA MET A 120 -3.92 22.45 11.35
C MET A 120 -5.10 21.56 11.75
N ILE A 121 -6.33 21.95 11.43
CA ILE A 121 -7.52 21.12 11.70
C ILE A 121 -7.41 19.79 10.93
N MET A 122 -7.07 19.85 9.64
CA MET A 122 -6.89 18.66 8.81
C MET A 122 -5.74 17.78 9.28
N PHE A 123 -4.66 18.36 9.82
CA PHE A 123 -3.58 17.62 10.46
C PHE A 123 -4.08 16.82 11.67
N VAL A 124 -4.79 17.46 12.60
CA VAL A 124 -5.35 16.79 13.79
C VAL A 124 -6.34 15.69 13.40
N LEU A 125 -7.22 15.97 12.44
CA LEU A 125 -8.13 14.97 11.89
C LEU A 125 -7.37 13.80 11.24
N GLY A 126 -6.31 14.09 10.49
CA GLY A 126 -5.49 13.08 9.85
C GLY A 126 -4.76 12.17 10.84
N VAL A 127 -4.20 12.73 11.91
CA VAL A 127 -3.56 11.92 12.97
C VAL A 127 -4.59 11.05 13.69
N THR A 128 -5.74 11.62 14.07
CA THR A 128 -6.79 10.90 14.83
C THR A 128 -7.49 9.83 13.99
N LEU A 129 -7.64 10.05 12.69
CA LEU A 129 -8.30 9.13 11.76
C LEU A 129 -7.31 8.27 10.96
N ALA A 130 -6.00 8.37 11.22
CA ALA A 130 -4.94 7.72 10.44
C ALA A 130 -5.21 6.24 10.20
N GLU A 131 -5.64 5.52 11.23
CA GLU A 131 -5.96 4.11 11.13
C GLU A 131 -7.13 3.84 10.19
N LYS A 132 -8.22 4.61 10.31
CA LYS A 132 -9.40 4.46 9.44
C LYS A 132 -9.07 4.81 8.00
N ILE A 133 -8.21 5.82 7.79
CA ILE A 133 -7.74 6.23 6.47
C ILE A 133 -6.93 5.10 5.82
N ILE A 134 -6.03 4.44 6.56
CA ILE A 134 -5.26 3.30 6.02
C ILE A 134 -6.18 2.14 5.65
N ILE A 135 -7.15 1.80 6.52
CA ILE A 135 -8.10 0.73 6.26
C ILE A 135 -8.89 1.04 4.97
N ALA A 136 -9.43 2.26 4.86
CA ALA A 136 -10.19 2.67 3.68
C ALA A 136 -9.33 2.65 2.41
N LEU A 137 -8.13 3.26 2.44
CA LEU A 137 -7.23 3.31 1.28
C LEU A 137 -6.77 1.92 0.85
N SER A 138 -6.39 1.05 1.78
CA SER A 138 -5.97 -0.32 1.45
C SER A 138 -7.09 -1.15 0.86
N ALA A 139 -8.33 -1.02 1.37
CA ALA A 139 -9.49 -1.68 0.78
C ALA A 139 -9.81 -1.15 -0.62
N VAL A 140 -9.72 0.17 -0.85
CA VAL A 140 -9.95 0.77 -2.18
C VAL A 140 -8.87 0.33 -3.17
N LEU A 141 -7.60 0.34 -2.78
CA LEU A 141 -6.49 -0.13 -3.62
C LEU A 141 -6.62 -1.63 -3.91
N GLY A 142 -6.95 -2.43 -2.90
CA GLY A 142 -7.21 -3.86 -3.08
C GLY A 142 -8.39 -4.13 -4.01
N ALA A 143 -9.49 -3.38 -3.89
CA ALA A 143 -10.63 -3.46 -4.78
C ALA A 143 -10.26 -3.11 -6.23
N PHE A 144 -9.44 -2.09 -6.43
CA PHE A 144 -8.95 -1.72 -7.76
C PHE A 144 -8.12 -2.84 -8.39
N ILE A 145 -7.20 -3.44 -7.63
CA ILE A 145 -6.40 -4.60 -8.07
C ILE A 145 -7.30 -5.82 -8.35
N LEU A 146 -8.36 -6.01 -7.55
CA LEU A 146 -9.31 -7.10 -7.77
C LEU A 146 -10.07 -6.93 -9.08
N ILE A 147 -10.47 -5.70 -9.42
CA ILE A 147 -11.15 -5.40 -10.69
C ILE A 147 -10.25 -5.76 -11.86
N THR A 148 -8.98 -5.34 -11.82
CA THR A 148 -8.02 -5.65 -12.90
C THR A 148 -7.81 -7.16 -13.03
N ALA A 149 -7.62 -7.87 -11.92
CA ALA A 149 -7.46 -9.32 -11.91
C ALA A 149 -8.72 -10.04 -12.44
N ALA A 150 -9.91 -9.59 -12.06
CA ALA A 150 -11.18 -10.17 -12.50
C ALA A 150 -11.40 -9.98 -14.01
N ILE A 151 -11.08 -8.81 -14.55
CA ILE A 151 -11.17 -8.54 -16.00
C ILE A 151 -10.21 -9.44 -16.78
N GLU A 152 -8.98 -9.60 -16.29
CA GLU A 152 -7.99 -10.49 -16.93
C GLU A 152 -8.41 -11.97 -16.88
N LEU A 153 -9.20 -12.38 -15.88
CA LEU A 153 -9.82 -13.70 -15.80
C LEU A 153 -11.08 -13.86 -16.67
N GLY A 154 -11.46 -12.82 -17.43
CA GLY A 154 -12.62 -12.83 -18.32
C GLY A 154 -13.96 -12.50 -17.65
N ILE A 155 -13.94 -11.99 -16.41
CA ILE A 155 -15.17 -11.56 -15.73
C ILE A 155 -15.63 -10.21 -16.30
N PRO A 156 -16.91 -10.06 -16.69
CA PRO A 156 -17.44 -8.80 -17.21
C PRO A 156 -17.26 -7.63 -16.23
N LEU A 157 -16.84 -6.48 -16.75
CA LEU A 157 -16.57 -5.26 -15.97
C LEU A 157 -17.66 -4.90 -14.94
N PRO A 158 -18.98 -4.94 -15.26
CA PRO A 158 -20.01 -4.57 -14.29
C PRO A 158 -20.03 -5.50 -13.06
N ILE A 159 -19.78 -6.80 -13.28
CA ILE A 159 -19.77 -7.82 -12.22
C ILE A 159 -18.51 -7.64 -11.37
N SER A 160 -17.36 -7.40 -12.00
CA SER A 160 -16.09 -7.14 -11.32
C SER A 160 -16.16 -5.91 -10.41
N ILE A 161 -16.76 -4.82 -10.89
CA ILE A 161 -16.96 -3.59 -10.09
C ILE A 161 -17.87 -3.86 -8.90
N LEU A 162 -19.05 -4.47 -9.12
CA LEU A 162 -19.99 -4.78 -8.05
C LEU A 162 -19.36 -5.69 -6.98
N GLY A 163 -18.68 -6.75 -7.41
CA GLY A 163 -17.98 -7.67 -6.51
C GLY A 163 -16.90 -6.97 -5.69
N ALA A 164 -16.08 -6.13 -6.34
CA ALA A 164 -15.02 -5.38 -5.67
C ALA A 164 -15.56 -4.36 -4.66
N ILE A 165 -16.65 -3.65 -4.98
CA ILE A 165 -17.29 -2.71 -4.04
C ILE A 165 -17.83 -3.45 -2.81
N ILE A 166 -18.53 -4.57 -3.01
CA ILE A 166 -19.09 -5.37 -1.92
C ILE A 166 -17.96 -5.91 -1.03
N LEU A 167 -16.92 -6.49 -1.64
CA LEU A 167 -15.78 -7.03 -0.91
C LEU A 167 -14.99 -5.94 -0.19
N ALA A 168 -14.81 -4.76 -0.79
CA ALA A 168 -14.17 -3.61 -0.13
C ALA A 168 -14.96 -3.16 1.10
N ALA A 169 -16.29 -3.03 0.98
CA ALA A 169 -17.15 -2.64 2.08
C ALA A 169 -17.09 -3.65 3.23
N ILE A 170 -17.16 -4.96 2.92
CA ILE A 170 -17.01 -6.04 3.90
C ILE A 170 -15.62 -5.99 4.55
N GLY A 171 -14.56 -5.85 3.75
CA GLY A 171 -13.17 -5.78 4.22
C GLY A 171 -12.94 -4.61 5.17
N ILE A 172 -13.47 -3.42 4.86
CA ILE A 172 -13.41 -2.24 5.73
C ILE A 172 -14.08 -2.53 7.08
N VAL A 173 -15.28 -3.13 7.08
CA VAL A 173 -16.01 -3.45 8.31
C VAL A 173 -15.24 -4.45 9.18
N ILE A 174 -14.67 -5.49 8.57
CA ILE A 174 -13.86 -6.50 9.27
C ILE A 174 -12.61 -5.85 9.88
N GLN A 175 -11.85 -5.10 9.09
CA GLN A 175 -10.63 -4.44 9.55
C GLN A 175 -10.89 -3.42 10.67
N ILE A 176 -11.99 -2.67 10.61
CA ILE A 176 -12.39 -1.75 11.68
C ILE A 176 -12.72 -2.51 12.96
N ARG A 177 -13.36 -3.68 12.87
CA ARG A 177 -13.72 -4.49 14.03
C ARG A 177 -12.48 -5.08 14.71
N GLU A 178 -11.54 -5.60 13.93
CA GLU A 178 -10.27 -6.13 14.43
C GLU A 178 -9.37 -5.04 15.02
N GLY A 179 -9.43 -3.81 14.50
CA GLY A 179 -8.67 -2.66 15.01
C GLY A 179 -9.17 -2.07 16.34
N ARG A 180 -10.28 -2.57 16.91
CA ARG A 180 -10.86 -2.09 18.19
C ARG A 180 -10.43 -2.88 19.44
N GLY A 181 -9.56 -3.88 19.29
CA GLY A 181 -8.93 -4.60 20.41
C GLY A 181 -7.61 -3.94 20.83
#